data_AF-W1I7E2-F1
#
_entry.id   AF-W1I7E2-F1
#
_cell.length_a   1.000
_cell.length_b   1.000
_cell.length_c   1.000
_cell.angle_alpha   90.00
_cell.angle_beta   90.00
_cell.angle_gamma   90.00
#
_symmetry.space_group_name_H-M   'P 1'
#
loop_
_entity.id
_entity.type
_entity.pdbx_description
1 polymer ?
#
loop_
_entity_poly.entity_id
_entity_poly.type
_entity_poly.pdbx_seq_one_letter_code
_entity_poly.pdbx_strand_id
1 'polypeptide(L)' 'CYGDLQDLSGKVFVIPMATSTSHVKLHANVSEPISAMTMCQRFNSEQERGQSLFSLATQSYDNDLLLYKR' A
#
# COMPACT_ATOMS: atom_id res chain seq x y z
N CYS A 1 -15.85 6.67 5.18
CA CYS A 1 -15.28 6.42 6.52
C CYS A 1 -13.78 6.54 6.42
N TYR A 2 -13.18 7.54 7.04
CA TYR A 2 -11.74 7.59 7.26
C TYR A 2 -11.52 7.20 8.73
N GLY A 3 -10.59 6.29 9.00
CA GLY A 3 -10.25 5.93 10.38
C GLY A 3 -9.50 7.07 11.06
N ASP A 4 -9.59 7.17 12.38
CA ASP A 4 -8.81 8.14 13.13
C ASP A 4 -7.31 7.88 12.97
N LEU A 5 -6.51 8.94 13.09
CA LEU A 5 -5.05 8.81 13.06
C LEU A 5 -4.61 7.91 14.23
N GLN A 6 -4.02 6.76 13.93
CA GLN A 6 -3.63 5.78 14.94
C GLN A 6 -2.15 5.44 14.81
N ASP A 7 -1.48 5.35 15.96
CA ASP A 7 -0.13 4.80 16.04
C ASP A 7 -0.17 3.28 15.82
N LEU A 8 0.59 2.85 14.81
CA LEU A 8 0.73 1.46 14.38
C LEU A 8 2.07 0.86 14.80
N SER A 9 2.83 1.54 15.66
CA SER A 9 4.08 1.02 16.21
C SER A 9 3.88 -0.36 16.85
N GLY A 10 4.66 -1.35 16.40
CA GLY A 10 4.56 -2.74 16.86
C GLY A 10 3.36 -3.53 16.33
N LYS A 11 2.52 -2.94 15.47
CA LYS A 11 1.36 -3.58 14.85
C LYS A 11 1.62 -3.91 13.38
N VAL A 12 0.80 -4.79 12.83
CA VAL A 12 0.86 -5.21 11.42
C VAL A 12 -0.54 -5.22 10.81
N PHE A 13 -0.61 -4.96 9.51
CA PHE A 13 -1.82 -5.23 8.75
C PHE A 13 -1.84 -6.70 8.34
N VAL A 14 -2.93 -7.40 8.66
CA VAL A 14 -3.16 -8.77 8.23
C VAL A 14 -4.26 -8.77 7.17
N ILE A 15 -3.92 -9.22 5.97
CA ILE A 15 -4.89 -9.49 4.90
C ILE A 15 -5.05 -11.00 4.85
N PRO A 16 -6.08 -11.56 5.52
CA PRO A 16 -6.17 -13.01 5.74
C PRO A 16 -6.47 -13.79 4.47
N MET A 17 -7.07 -13.13 3.48
CA MET A 17 -7.46 -13.77 2.23
C MET A 17 -7.20 -12.83 1.05
N ALA A 18 -6.55 -13.36 0.02
CA ALA A 18 -6.31 -12.61 -1.20
C ALA A 18 -7.57 -12.55 -2.06
N THR A 19 -8.31 -11.46 -1.92
CA THR A 19 -9.51 -11.16 -2.73
C THR A 19 -9.29 -9.88 -3.55
N SER A 20 -10.16 -9.60 -4.51
CA SER A 20 -10.09 -8.36 -5.30
C SER A 20 -10.47 -7.11 -4.50
N THR A 21 -11.05 -7.26 -3.30
CA THR A 21 -11.56 -6.15 -2.50
C THR A 21 -10.83 -5.97 -1.18
N SER A 22 -10.05 -6.96 -0.72
CA SER A 22 -9.25 -6.87 0.50
C SER A 22 -8.00 -6.02 0.27
N HIS A 23 -8.02 -4.77 0.73
CA HIS A 23 -6.88 -3.86 0.66
C HIS A 23 -6.95 -2.83 1.79
N VAL A 24 -5.80 -2.21 2.08
CA VAL A 24 -5.70 -1.07 2.98
C VAL A 24 -5.40 0.17 2.14
N LYS A 25 -6.23 1.21 2.26
CA LYS A 25 -5.95 2.51 1.64
C LYS A 25 -5.21 3.38 2.65
N LEU A 26 -4.01 3.81 2.28
CA LEU A 26 -3.26 4.80 3.05
C LEU A 26 -3.66 6.20 2.56
N HIS A 27 -4.07 7.04 3.49
CA HIS A 27 -4.31 8.46 3.19
C HIS A 27 -3.14 9.27 3.72
N ALA A 28 -2.39 9.88 2.82
CA ALA A 28 -1.33 10.80 3.16
C ALA A 28 -1.81 12.24 2.90
N ASN A 29 -1.39 13.17 3.75
CA ASN A 29 -1.66 14.59 3.54
C ASN A 29 -0.62 15.16 2.56
N VAL A 30 -0.80 14.84 1.27
CA VAL A 30 0.08 15.28 0.18
C VAL A 30 -0.61 16.44 -0.53
N SER A 31 -0.12 17.66 -0.33
CA SER A 31 -0.64 18.87 -0.95
C SER A 31 0.07 19.24 -2.25
N GLU A 32 1.27 18.70 -2.48
CA GLU A 32 2.12 19.02 -3.63
C GLU A 32 2.55 17.75 -4.38
N PRO A 33 2.88 17.84 -5.68
CA PRO A 33 3.36 16.70 -6.45
C PRO A 33 4.63 16.08 -5.84
N ILE A 34 4.66 14.76 -5.75
CA ILE A 34 5.83 14.03 -5.25
C ILE A 34 6.83 13.87 -6.40
N SER A 35 7.96 14.57 -6.33
CA SER A 35 9.04 14.46 -7.33
C SER A 35 10.02 13.31 -7.05
N ALA A 36 10.16 12.93 -5.78
CA ALA A 36 10.98 11.80 -5.34
C ALA A 36 10.34 11.16 -4.10
N MET A 37 10.37 9.83 -4.03
CA MET A 37 9.80 9.06 -2.94
C MET A 37 10.76 7.96 -2.50
N THR A 38 10.87 7.76 -1.18
CA THR A 38 11.48 6.56 -0.60
C THR A 38 10.39 5.80 0.14
N MET A 39 10.34 4.49 -0.05
CA MET A 39 9.32 3.63 0.54
C MET A 39 9.99 2.47 1.27
N CYS A 40 9.63 2.29 2.53
CA CYS A 40 10.14 1.23 3.40
C CYS A 40 8.96 0.48 4.01
N GLN A 41 8.93 -0.85 3.85
CA GLN A 41 7.97 -1.68 4.56
C GLN A 41 8.55 -3.07 4.84
N ARG A 42 8.06 -3.69 5.91
CA ARG A 42 8.29 -5.11 6.18
C ARG A 42 7.06 -5.87 5.70
N PHE A 43 7.26 -6.93 4.94
CA PHE A 43 6.17 -7.79 4.47
C PHE A 43 6.52 -9.25 4.74
N ASN A 44 5.49 -10.06 4.96
CA ASN A 44 5.59 -11.51 5.02
C ASN A 44 4.37 -12.09 4.31
N SER A 45 4.57 -13.02 3.38
CA SER A 45 3.52 -13.64 2.60
C SER A 45 3.95 -15.02 2.17
N GLU A 46 3.07 -16.01 2.38
CA GLU A 46 3.21 -17.40 1.91
C GLU A 46 2.67 -17.59 0.48
N GLN A 47 2.17 -16.51 -0.14
CA GLN A 47 1.62 -16.59 -1.47
C GLN A 47 2.77 -16.64 -2.50
N GLU A 48 2.76 -17.70 -3.33
CA GLU A 48 3.80 -17.96 -4.34
C GLU A 48 3.59 -17.24 -5.68
N ARG A 49 2.39 -16.68 -5.91
CA ARG A 49 2.12 -15.89 -7.12
C ARG A 49 2.60 -14.46 -6.92
N GLY A 50 2.96 -13.79 -8.01
CA GLY A 50 3.38 -12.41 -7.91
C GLY A 50 2.29 -11.48 -7.34
N GLN A 51 2.71 -10.55 -6.50
CA GLN A 51 1.86 -9.72 -5.65
C GLN A 51 2.28 -8.25 -5.71
N SER A 52 1.29 -7.36 -5.79
CA SER A 52 1.51 -5.95 -5.49
C SER A 52 1.63 -5.78 -3.98
N LEU A 53 2.80 -5.34 -3.52
CA LEU A 53 3.04 -5.01 -2.11
C LEU A 53 2.67 -3.56 -1.78
N PHE A 54 2.66 -2.68 -2.79
CA PHE A 54 2.20 -1.30 -2.68
C PHE A 54 1.78 -0.80 -4.05
N SER A 55 0.66 -0.09 -4.10
CA SER A 55 0.09 0.46 -5.33
C SER A 55 -0.37 1.89 -5.08
N LEU A 56 0.12 2.81 -5.90
CA LEU A 56 -0.33 4.19 -5.97
C LEU A 56 -0.68 4.49 -7.43
N ALA A 57 -1.97 4.74 -7.65
CA ALA A 57 -2.50 5.22 -8.91
C ALA A 57 -2.80 6.71 -8.77
N THR A 58 -2.58 7.47 -9.83
CA THR A 58 -3.08 8.84 -9.95
C THR A 58 -4.23 8.87 -10.95
N GLN A 59 -4.88 10.03 -11.08
CA GLN A 59 -5.98 10.18 -12.03
C GLN A 59 -5.55 9.96 -13.49
N SER A 60 -4.25 10.12 -13.78
CA SER A 60 -3.69 9.98 -15.12
C SER A 60 -3.04 8.63 -15.38
N TYR A 61 -2.62 7.90 -14.34
CA TYR A 61 -1.82 6.69 -14.48
C TYR A 61 -2.21 5.61 -13.45
N ASP A 62 -2.51 4.41 -13.94
CA ASP A 62 -2.91 3.26 -13.10
C ASP A 62 -1.77 2.75 -12.20
N ASN A 63 -0.53 2.74 -12.70
CA ASN A 63 0.65 2.22 -12.01
C ASN A 63 1.72 3.31 -11.84
N ASP A 64 1.30 4.50 -11.40
CA ASP A 64 2.22 5.63 -11.21
C ASP A 64 3.37 5.27 -10.26
N LEU A 65 3.06 4.54 -9.18
CA LEU A 65 4.06 3.84 -8.38
C LEU A 65 3.56 2.48 -7.93
N LEU A 66 4.25 1.42 -8.37
CA LEU A 66 3.93 0.04 -8.06
C LEU A 66 5.17 -0.69 -7.52
N LEU A 67 5.08 -1.20 -6.28
CA LEU A 67 6.05 -2.16 -5.75
C LEU A 67 5.49 -3.56 -5.92
N TYR A 68 6.10 -4.32 -6.82
CA TYR A 68 5.67 -5.67 -7.15
C TYR A 68 6.71 -6.70 -6.73
N LYS A 69 6.28 -7.73 -6.00
CA LYS A 69 7.06 -8.94 -5.74
C LYS A 69 6.65 -9.99 -6.76
N ARG A 70 7.62 -10.54 -7.49
CA ARG A 70 7.39 -11.72 -8.34
C ARG A 70 7.27 -12.97 -7.51
#